data_AF-A0AAW5W4B6-F1
#
_entry.id   AF-A0AAW5W4B6-F1
#
_cell.length_a   1.000
_cell.length_b   1.000
_cell.length_c   1.000
_cell.angle_alpha   90.00
_cell.angle_beta   90.00
_cell.angle_gamma   90.00
#
_symmetry.space_group_name_H-M   'P 1'
#
loop_
_entity.id
_entity.type
_entity.pdbx_description
1 polymer ?
#
loop_
_entity_poly.entity_id
_entity_poly.type
_entity_poly.pdbx_seq_one_letter_code
_entity_poly.pdbx_strand_id
1 'polypeptide(L)'
;MRFITLEQLRATADAGGVTGVTLKGQGGGFFVEIATRSGQDAVLTKARSKEPRRFGNPTSALVMLRDLGLAIAKLDVTNWDPSQKDMTRSRQSRAEALRDAHEAAAYNSWLAAEIADSLEDERPSVPHEEVMARMGSRIQQIKTAAVRNK
;
A
#
# COMPACT_ATOMS: atom_id res chain seq x y z
N MET A 1 6.42 31.77 -10.86
CA MET A 1 6.40 30.54 -10.05
C MET A 1 6.95 29.40 -10.89
N ARG A 2 8.07 28.81 -10.50
CA ARG A 2 8.78 27.76 -11.26
C ARG A 2 8.30 26.37 -10.81
N PHE A 3 8.30 25.39 -11.70
CA PHE A 3 8.06 24.00 -11.35
C PHE A 3 9.39 23.24 -11.34
N ILE A 4 9.67 22.52 -10.25
CA ILE A 4 10.90 21.75 -10.11
C ILE A 4 10.61 20.31 -9.72
N THR A 5 11.38 19.38 -10.27
CA THR A 5 11.32 17.97 -9.88
C THR A 5 12.03 17.74 -8.53
N LEU A 6 11.82 16.56 -7.94
CA LEU A 6 12.53 16.16 -6.72
C LEU A 6 14.06 16.18 -6.90
N GLU A 7 14.54 15.76 -8.06
CA GLU A 7 15.97 15.72 -8.38
C GLU A 7 16.55 17.13 -8.45
N GLN A 8 15.83 18.06 -9.09
CA GLN A 8 16.21 19.47 -9.15
C GLN A 8 16.17 20.13 -7.77
N LEU A 9 15.18 19.79 -6.93
CA LEU A 9 15.14 20.25 -5.55
C LEU A 9 16.35 19.74 -4.77
N ARG A 10 16.70 18.45 -4.89
CA ARG A 10 17.89 17.88 -4.25
C ARG A 10 19.15 18.63 -4.68
N ALA A 11 19.40 18.78 -5.98
CA ALA A 11 20.56 19.50 -6.48
C ALA A 11 20.61 20.96 -5.99
N THR A 12 19.45 21.62 -5.88
CA THR A 12 19.36 22.99 -5.36
C THR A 12 19.63 23.06 -3.85
N ALA A 13 19.16 22.08 -3.08
CA ALA A 13 19.40 21.98 -1.65
C ALA A 13 20.88 21.70 -1.36
N ASP A 14 21.49 20.75 -2.08
CA ASP A 14 22.91 20.40 -1.97
C ASP A 14 23.81 21.59 -2.32
N ALA A 15 23.40 22.41 -3.29
CA ALA A 15 24.09 23.65 -3.65
C ALA A 15 23.84 24.82 -2.67
N GLY A 16 23.03 24.63 -1.62
CA GLY A 16 22.67 25.70 -0.67
C GLY A 16 21.80 26.81 -1.27
N GLY A 17 21.11 26.52 -2.38
CA GLY A 17 20.27 27.46 -3.11
C GLY A 17 18.86 27.63 -2.53
N VAL A 18 18.45 26.78 -1.59
CA VAL A 18 17.16 26.86 -0.89
C VAL A 18 17.27 27.80 0.31
N THR A 19 16.45 28.85 0.34
CA THR A 19 16.41 29.82 1.46
C THR A 19 15.25 29.57 2.41
N GLY A 20 14.23 28.83 1.96
CA GLY A 20 13.11 28.44 2.79
C GLY A 20 12.20 27.45 2.10
N VAL A 21 11.42 26.73 2.91
CA VAL A 21 10.40 25.81 2.44
C VAL A 21 9.09 26.13 3.14
N THR A 22 8.01 26.15 2.38
CA THR A 22 6.65 26.30 2.90
C THR A 22 5.81 25.12 2.46
N LEU A 23 5.28 24.37 3.41
CA LEU A 23 4.25 23.37 3.17
C LEU A 23 2.89 24.08 3.15
N LYS A 24 2.33 24.30 1.96
CA LYS A 24 1.02 24.93 1.78
C LYS A 24 -0.08 23.89 1.74
N GLY A 25 -1.05 24.02 2.65
CA GLY A 25 -2.31 23.30 2.61
C GLY A 25 -3.28 23.96 1.62
N GLN A 26 -3.86 23.15 0.74
CA GLN A 26 -4.85 23.59 -0.24
C GLN A 26 -5.89 22.48 -0.46
N GLY A 27 -7.15 22.80 -0.13
CA GLY A 27 -8.24 21.82 -0.10
C GLY A 27 -7.87 20.62 0.78
N GLY A 28 -8.15 19.41 0.31
CA GLY A 28 -7.83 18.17 1.05
C GLY A 28 -6.37 17.68 0.93
N GLY A 29 -5.38 18.54 0.71
CA GLY A 29 -3.99 18.13 0.53
C GLY A 29 -2.97 19.23 0.77
N PHE A 30 -1.70 18.87 0.59
CA PHE A 30 -0.55 19.74 0.82
C PHE A 30 0.38 19.77 -0.38
N PHE A 31 1.08 20.88 -0.57
CA PHE A 31 2.08 21.11 -1.61
C PHE A 31 3.31 21.76 -1.00
N VAL A 32 4.48 21.52 -1.60
CA VAL A 32 5.75 22.09 -1.16
C VAL A 32 6.12 23.24 -2.07
N GLU A 33 6.18 24.44 -1.49
CA GLU A 33 6.78 25.62 -2.10
C GLU A 33 8.20 25.83 -1.56
N ILE A 34 9.08 26.28 -2.43
CA ILE A 34 10.51 26.41 -2.18
C ILE A 34 10.90 27.85 -2.53
N ALA A 35 11.33 28.60 -1.52
CA ALA A 35 11.99 29.88 -1.72
C ALA A 35 13.45 29.61 -2.10
N THR A 36 13.89 30.21 -3.20
CA THR A 36 15.25 30.03 -3.72
C THR A 36 16.04 31.33 -3.62
N ARG A 37 17.36 31.21 -3.52
CA ARG A 37 18.27 32.37 -3.44
C ARG A 37 18.25 33.25 -4.69
N SER A 38 17.82 32.71 -5.83
CA SER A 38 17.65 33.49 -7.07
C SER A 38 16.40 34.39 -7.06
N GLY A 39 15.58 34.32 -6.01
CA GLY A 39 14.32 35.08 -5.91
C GLY A 39 13.17 34.48 -6.74
N GLN A 40 13.38 33.31 -7.36
CA GLN A 40 12.36 32.62 -8.13
C GLN A 40 11.76 31.47 -7.31
N ASP A 41 10.63 31.72 -6.67
CA ASP A 41 9.93 30.69 -5.91
C ASP A 41 9.51 29.54 -6.82
N ALA A 42 9.71 28.33 -6.31
CA ALA A 42 9.45 27.08 -7.01
C ALA A 42 8.42 26.21 -6.28
N VAL A 43 7.69 25.39 -7.03
CA VAL A 43 6.75 24.39 -6.53
C VAL A 43 7.25 23.02 -6.93
N LEU A 44 7.25 22.09 -5.97
CA LEU A 44 7.61 20.71 -6.23
C LEU A 44 6.56 20.04 -7.13
N THR A 45 7.02 19.37 -8.17
CA THR A 45 6.15 18.61 -9.09
C THR A 45 6.40 17.11 -9.05
N LYS A 46 5.51 16.36 -9.70
CA LYS A 46 5.76 14.95 -10.02
C LYS A 46 6.94 14.84 -11.00
N ALA A 47 7.68 13.73 -10.94
CA ALA A 47 8.88 13.55 -11.76
C ALA A 47 8.61 13.59 -13.28
N ARG A 48 7.44 13.10 -13.71
CA ARG A 48 7.06 12.98 -15.14
C ARG A 48 5.97 13.97 -15.57
N SER A 49 5.67 15.00 -14.77
CA SER A 49 4.60 15.95 -15.06
C SER A 49 4.89 17.33 -14.46
N LYS A 50 4.36 18.38 -15.08
CA LYS A 50 4.36 19.74 -14.51
C LYS A 50 3.31 19.93 -13.41
N GLU A 51 2.54 18.89 -13.10
CA GLU A 51 1.58 18.91 -12.00
C GLU A 51 2.29 19.03 -10.64
N PRO A 52 1.84 19.96 -9.78
CA PRO A 52 2.27 20.05 -8.40
C PRO A 52 2.13 18.71 -7.67
N ARG A 53 3.17 18.32 -6.93
CA ARG A 53 3.17 17.10 -6.14
C ARG A 53 2.28 17.28 -4.92
N ARG A 54 1.07 16.73 -4.99
CA ARG A 54 0.12 16.71 -3.87
C ARG A 54 0.48 15.64 -2.86
N PHE A 55 0.48 16.01 -1.59
CA PHE A 55 0.56 15.09 -0.44
C PHE A 55 -0.79 15.03 0.26
N GLY A 56 -1.29 13.81 0.51
CA GLY A 56 -2.52 13.63 1.29
C GLY A 56 -2.32 13.73 2.81
N ASN A 57 -1.07 13.70 3.27
CA ASN A 57 -0.65 13.82 4.66
C ASN A 57 0.60 14.73 4.71
N PRO A 58 0.64 15.75 5.58
CA PRO A 58 1.79 16.64 5.69
C PRO A 58 3.06 15.90 6.14
N THR A 59 2.92 14.85 6.95
CA THR A 59 4.05 14.03 7.45
C THR A 59 4.87 13.44 6.31
N SER A 60 4.23 12.99 5.23
CA SER A 60 4.94 12.44 4.06
C SER A 60 5.81 13.48 3.36
N ALA A 61 5.38 14.75 3.35
CA ALA A 61 6.20 15.84 2.84
C ALA A 61 7.37 16.13 3.78
N LEU A 62 7.14 16.13 5.10
CA LEU A 62 8.20 16.37 6.09
C LEU A 62 9.30 15.30 6.07
N VAL A 63 8.95 14.02 5.94
CA VAL A 63 9.95 12.94 5.80
C VAL A 63 10.81 13.17 4.56
N MET A 64 10.20 13.49 3.42
CA MET A 64 10.96 13.80 2.21
C MET A 64 11.88 15.01 2.40
N LEU A 65 11.39 16.10 2.99
CA LEU A 65 12.21 17.29 3.23
C LEU A 65 13.40 16.96 4.14
N ARG A 66 13.18 16.17 5.20
CA ARG A 66 14.25 15.68 6.08
C ARG A 66 15.29 14.86 5.31
N ASP A 67 14.86 13.97 4.43
CA ASP A 67 15.75 13.14 3.61
C ASP A 67 16.56 13.95 2.59
N LEU A 68 16.11 15.18 2.28
CA LEU A 68 16.84 16.16 1.47
C LEU A 68 17.71 17.11 2.31
N GLY A 69 17.79 16.92 3.63
CA GLY A 69 18.53 17.81 4.53
C GLY A 69 17.82 19.14 4.83
N LEU A 70 16.57 19.32 4.40
CA LEU A 70 15.77 20.53 4.64
C LEU A 70 15.07 20.41 6.00
N ALA A 71 15.78 20.80 7.07
CA ALA A 71 15.35 20.59 8.45
C ALA A 71 14.21 21.50 8.93
N ILE A 72 14.06 22.69 8.33
CA ILE A 72 13.09 23.70 8.75
C ILE A 72 12.13 23.98 7.60
N ALA A 73 10.82 23.88 7.87
CA ALA A 73 9.77 24.26 6.96
C ALA A 73 8.69 25.07 7.68
N LYS A 74 8.17 26.11 7.02
CA LYS A 74 6.97 26.82 7.45
C LYS A 74 5.75 26.00 7.03
N LEU A 75 4.70 26.04 7.84
CA LEU A 75 3.42 25.43 7.53
C LEU A 75 2.40 26.55 7.32
N ASP A 76 1.77 26.58 6.15
CA ASP A 76 0.67 27.49 5.83
C ASP A 76 -0.60 26.66 5.61
N VAL A 77 -1.54 26.79 6.54
CA VAL A 77 -2.83 26.06 6.53
C VAL A 77 -4.01 26.94 6.15
N THR A 78 -3.76 28.15 5.66
CA THR A 78 -4.82 29.15 5.40
C THR A 78 -5.93 28.60 4.49
N ASN A 79 -5.56 27.77 3.50
CA ASN A 79 -6.48 27.19 2.51
C ASN A 79 -6.66 25.68 2.68
N TRP A 80 -6.29 25.11 3.83
CA TRP A 80 -6.44 23.68 4.08
C TRP A 80 -7.85 23.35 4.56
N ASP A 81 -8.51 22.42 3.88
CA ASP A 81 -9.82 21.92 4.26
C ASP A 81 -9.78 20.38 4.32
N PRO A 82 -9.72 19.78 5.53
CA PRO A 82 -9.68 18.33 5.68
C PRO A 82 -10.95 17.64 5.18
N SER A 83 -12.10 18.34 5.09
CA SER A 83 -13.36 17.76 4.60
C SER A 83 -13.32 17.45 3.10
N GLN A 84 -12.49 18.17 2.34
CA GLN A 84 -12.28 17.96 0.90
C GLN A 84 -11.30 16.82 0.58
N LYS A 85 -10.81 16.11 1.61
CA LYS A 85 -9.98 14.93 1.41
C LYS A 85 -10.84 13.78 0.93
N ASP A 86 -10.50 13.21 -0.24
CA ASP A 86 -11.16 12.02 -0.74
C ASP A 86 -10.83 10.82 0.16
N MET A 87 -11.79 10.48 1.02
CA MET A 87 -11.71 9.37 1.98
C MET A 87 -12.19 8.06 1.38
N THR A 88 -12.78 8.07 0.18
CA THR A 88 -13.38 6.90 -0.47
C THR A 88 -12.31 5.84 -0.65
N ARG A 89 -11.22 6.17 -1.36
CA ARG A 89 -10.14 5.22 -1.62
C ARG A 89 -9.53 4.58 -0.36
N SER A 90 -9.42 5.34 0.73
CA SER A 90 -8.90 4.84 2.01
C SER A 90 -9.87 3.89 2.70
N ARG A 91 -11.19 4.14 2.60
CA ARG A 91 -12.22 3.27 3.19
C ARG A 91 -12.32 1.95 2.43
N GLN A 92 -12.32 1.98 1.10
CA GLN A 92 -12.29 0.77 0.26
C GLN A 92 -11.09 -0.13 0.61
N SER A 93 -9.88 0.44 0.65
CA SER A 93 -8.67 -0.32 0.99
C SER A 93 -8.71 -0.93 2.40
N ARG A 94 -9.26 -0.21 3.39
CA ARG A 94 -9.42 -0.76 4.75
C ARG A 94 -10.45 -1.89 4.80
N ALA A 95 -11.54 -1.77 4.04
CA ALA A 95 -12.56 -2.81 3.97
C ALA A 95 -12.05 -4.08 3.30
N GLU A 96 -11.21 -3.97 2.27
CA GLU A 96 -10.50 -5.09 1.65
C GLU A 96 -9.56 -5.77 2.63
N ALA A 97 -8.68 -5.01 3.29
CA ALA A 97 -7.75 -5.57 4.28
C ALA A 97 -8.46 -6.29 5.45
N LEU A 98 -9.61 -5.78 5.89
CA LEU A 98 -10.42 -6.46 6.92
C LEU A 98 -11.05 -7.76 6.40
N ARG A 99 -11.55 -7.77 5.16
CA ARG A 99 -12.09 -8.98 4.54
C ARG A 99 -11.03 -10.07 4.45
N ASP A 100 -9.83 -9.72 3.95
CA ASP A 100 -8.72 -10.66 3.82
C ASP A 100 -8.28 -11.20 5.19
N ALA A 101 -8.21 -10.34 6.20
CA ALA A 101 -7.86 -10.76 7.57
C ALA A 101 -8.91 -11.72 8.17
N HIS A 102 -10.20 -11.48 7.92
CA HIS A 102 -11.27 -12.37 8.37
C HIS A 102 -11.25 -13.71 7.65
N GLU A 103 -11.04 -13.72 6.33
CA GLU A 103 -10.92 -14.95 5.54
C GLU A 103 -9.73 -15.79 6.00
N ALA A 104 -8.57 -15.17 6.19
CA ALA A 104 -7.38 -15.85 6.71
C ALA A 104 -7.60 -16.41 8.12
N ALA A 105 -8.26 -15.66 9.01
CA ALA A 105 -8.57 -16.11 10.36
C ALA A 105 -9.53 -17.32 10.36
N ALA A 106 -10.57 -17.29 9.51
CA ALA A 106 -11.50 -18.40 9.36
C ALA A 106 -10.79 -19.65 8.82
N TYR A 107 -9.98 -19.49 7.76
CA TYR A 107 -9.20 -20.58 7.18
C TYR A 107 -8.23 -21.20 8.18
N ASN A 108 -7.48 -20.37 8.91
CA ASN A 108 -6.53 -20.84 9.92
C ASN A 108 -7.22 -21.58 11.07
N SER A 109 -8.41 -21.11 11.48
CA SER A 109 -9.18 -21.77 12.54
C SER A 109 -9.67 -23.14 12.10
N TRP A 110 -10.19 -23.25 10.88
CA TRP A 110 -10.59 -24.53 10.28
C TRP A 110 -9.39 -25.48 10.12
N LEU A 111 -8.28 -24.99 9.57
CA LEU A 111 -7.07 -25.80 9.37
C LEU A 111 -6.49 -26.30 10.70
N ALA A 112 -6.47 -25.45 11.73
CA ALA A 112 -5.99 -25.84 13.05
C ALA A 112 -6.86 -26.95 13.67
N ALA A 113 -8.18 -26.88 13.49
CA ALA A 113 -9.10 -27.93 13.93
C ALA A 113 -8.85 -29.25 13.17
N GLU A 114 -8.73 -29.19 11.84
CA GLU A 114 -8.48 -30.38 11.01
C GLU A 114 -7.13 -31.06 11.37
N ILE A 115 -6.11 -30.26 11.66
CA ILE A 115 -4.81 -30.77 12.13
C ILE A 115 -4.95 -31.43 13.49
N ALA A 116 -5.69 -30.83 14.43
CA ALA A 116 -5.91 -31.40 15.76
C ALA A 116 -6.63 -32.75 15.66
N ASP A 117 -7.72 -32.82 14.89
CA ASP A 117 -8.48 -34.05 14.65
C ASP A 117 -7.61 -35.14 14.00
N SER A 118 -6.74 -34.76 13.05
CA SER A 118 -5.81 -35.69 12.41
C SER A 118 -4.73 -36.23 13.36
N LEU A 119 -4.30 -35.43 14.35
CA LEU A 119 -3.33 -35.84 15.36
C LEU A 119 -3.94 -36.72 16.45
N GLU A 120 -5.24 -36.56 16.73
CA GLU A 120 -6.00 -37.39 17.68
C GLU A 120 -6.41 -38.75 17.09
N ASP A 121 -6.32 -38.94 15.77
CA ASP A 121 -6.61 -40.21 15.12
C ASP A 121 -5.57 -41.29 15.47
N GLU A 122 -5.98 -42.26 16.29
CA GLU A 122 -5.14 -43.38 16.73
C GLU A 122 -4.84 -44.41 15.62
N ARG A 123 -5.48 -44.31 14.45
CA ARG A 123 -5.27 -45.27 13.36
C ARG A 123 -3.85 -45.15 12.81
N PRO A 124 -3.20 -46.28 12.46
CA PRO A 124 -1.88 -46.23 11.86
C PRO A 124 -1.92 -45.55 10.49
N SER A 125 -0.83 -44.86 10.15
CA SER A 125 -0.66 -44.28 8.83
C SER A 125 -0.74 -45.35 7.74
N VAL A 126 -1.44 -45.03 6.64
CA VAL A 126 -1.59 -45.94 5.49
C VAL A 126 -0.37 -45.79 4.58
N PRO A 127 0.28 -46.90 4.15
CA PRO A 127 1.37 -46.84 3.19
C PRO A 127 0.98 -46.15 1.89
N HIS A 128 1.91 -45.39 1.30
CA HIS A 128 1.65 -44.61 0.09
C HIS A 128 1.09 -45.44 -1.07
N GLU A 129 1.63 -46.65 -1.31
CA GLU A 129 1.17 -47.52 -2.40
C GLU A 129 -0.29 -47.92 -2.24
N GLU A 130 -0.72 -48.19 -1.01
CA GLU A 130 -2.09 -48.54 -0.70
C GLU A 130 -3.04 -47.35 -0.88
N VAL A 131 -2.62 -46.14 -0.50
CA VAL A 131 -3.38 -44.91 -0.77
C VAL A 131 -3.59 -44.73 -2.28
N MET A 132 -2.53 -44.90 -3.08
CA MET A 132 -2.59 -44.74 -4.52
C MET A 132 -3.48 -45.80 -5.19
N ALA A 133 -3.40 -47.06 -4.74
CA ALA A 133 -4.28 -48.12 -5.22
C ALA A 133 -5.76 -47.81 -4.95
N ARG A 134 -6.09 -47.44 -3.70
CA ARG A 134 -7.45 -47.06 -3.29
C ARG A 134 -7.98 -45.86 -4.09
N MET A 135 -7.16 -44.83 -4.29
CA MET A 135 -7.49 -43.66 -5.11
C MET A 135 -7.75 -44.04 -6.57
N GLY A 136 -6.89 -44.88 -7.16
CA GLY A 136 -7.05 -45.39 -8.51
C GLY A 136 -8.39 -46.12 -8.70
N SER A 137 -8.74 -47.02 -7.77
CA SER A 137 -10.03 -47.71 -7.78
C SER A 137 -11.22 -46.75 -7.69
N ARG A 138 -11.14 -45.73 -6.83
CA ARG A 138 -12.20 -44.72 -6.67
C ARG A 138 -12.40 -43.90 -7.95
N ILE A 139 -11.32 -43.49 -8.59
CA ILE A 139 -11.37 -42.76 -9.88
C ILE A 139 -12.05 -43.62 -10.94
N GLN A 140 -11.73 -44.91 -11.04
CA GLN A 140 -12.37 -45.81 -12.01
C GLN A 140 -13.86 -45.97 -11.74
N GLN A 141 -14.26 -46.15 -10.48
CA GLN A 141 -15.68 -46.23 -10.11
C GLN A 141 -16.47 -44.98 -10.52
N ILE A 142 -15.91 -43.79 -10.27
CA ILE A 142 -16.54 -42.51 -10.66
C ILE A 142 -16.66 -42.43 -12.19
N LYS A 143 -15.62 -42.82 -12.93
CA LYS A 143 -15.65 -42.85 -14.41
C LYS A 143 -16.70 -43.81 -14.94
N THR A 144 -16.74 -45.04 -14.44
CA THR A 144 -17.71 -46.05 -14.89
C THR A 144 -19.15 -45.64 -14.54
N ALA A 145 -19.38 -45.03 -13.38
CA ALA A 145 -20.68 -44.49 -13.00
C ALA A 145 -21.11 -43.31 -13.90
N ALA A 146 -20.18 -42.43 -14.27
CA ALA A 146 -20.44 -41.34 -15.20
C ALA A 146 -20.74 -41.82 -16.64
N VAL A 147 -20.18 -42.95 -17.06
CA VAL A 147 -20.49 -43.60 -18.35
C VAL A 147 -21.83 -44.34 -18.31
N ARG A 148 -22.18 -44.94 -17.17
CA ARG A 148 -23.45 -45.68 -16.98
C ARG A 148 -24.68 -44.78 -16.87
N ASN A 149 -24.50 -43.52 -16.47
CA ASN A 149 -25.56 -42.52 -16.36
C ASN A 149 -25.74 -41.68 -17.64
N LYS A 150 -25.14 -42.09 -18.77
CA LYS A 150 -25.38 -41.56 -20.11
C LYS A 150 -26.11 -42.60 -20.95
#